data_AF-A0A8S4BFX4-F1
#
_entry.id   AF-A0A8S4BFX4-F1
#
_cell.length_a   1.000
_cell.length_b   1.000
_cell.length_c   1.000
_cell.angle_alpha   90.00
_cell.angle_beta   90.00
_cell.angle_gamma   90.00
#
_symmetry.space_group_name_H-M   'P 1'
#
loop_
_entity.id
_entity.type
_entity.pdbx_description
1 polymer ?
#
loop_
_entity_poly.entity_id
_entity_poly.type
_entity_poly.pdbx_seq_one_letter_code
_entity_poly.pdbx_strand_id
1 'polypeptide(L)'
;MAMMLRACVLLAVLVLGSGEEGARLLASKSLLNRYAVEGRDLTLQYNIYNVGSRASNVSHTVVLRPLKAGYFNFTSASVSYLAQEGGQVVVGYTSAPGQGGILAQREFDRRFSPHYLDWAAFGVMTLPSIGIPLLLWYSSKRKYDSPKAKKN
;
A
#
# COMPACT_ATOMS: atom_id res chain seq x y z
N MET A 1 42.05 -5.54 -33.07
CA MET A 1 40.83 -4.75 -32.75
C MET A 1 40.03 -5.34 -31.57
N ALA A 2 39.75 -6.65 -31.53
CA ALA A 2 38.98 -7.28 -30.43
C ALA A 2 39.64 -7.24 -29.02
N MET A 3 40.97 -7.26 -28.94
CA MET A 3 41.72 -7.24 -27.68
C MET A 3 41.67 -5.86 -26.98
N MET A 4 41.58 -4.80 -27.78
CA MET A 4 41.49 -3.41 -27.32
C MET A 4 40.10 -3.09 -26.74
N LEU A 5 39.04 -3.68 -27.31
CA LEU A 5 37.68 -3.58 -26.78
C LEU A 5 37.53 -4.28 -25.43
N ARG A 6 38.12 -5.47 -25.27
CA ARG A 6 38.14 -6.20 -23.98
C ARG A 6 38.94 -5.45 -22.90
N ALA A 7 40.05 -4.82 -23.27
CA ALA A 7 40.83 -3.98 -22.36
C ALA A 7 40.03 -2.76 -21.89
N CYS A 8 39.31 -2.07 -22.79
CA CYS A 8 38.45 -0.95 -22.41
C CYS A 8 37.28 -1.38 -21.50
N VAL A 9 36.68 -2.56 -21.73
CA VAL A 9 35.61 -3.09 -20.87
C VAL A 9 36.15 -3.45 -19.48
N LEU A 10 37.32 -4.09 -19.41
CA LEU A 10 37.98 -4.41 -18.14
C LEU A 10 38.39 -3.15 -17.37
N LEU A 11 38.90 -2.13 -18.07
CA LEU A 11 39.28 -0.86 -17.46
C LEU A 11 38.05 -0.08 -16.95
N ALA A 12 36.94 -0.11 -17.68
CA ALA A 12 35.69 0.51 -17.25
C ALA A 12 35.11 -0.18 -15.99
N VAL A 13 35.21 -1.51 -15.91
CA VAL A 13 34.79 -2.28 -14.73
C VAL A 13 35.69 -2.01 -13.52
N LEU A 14 37.00 -1.86 -13.73
CA LEU A 14 37.96 -1.51 -12.68
C LEU A 14 37.79 -0.07 -12.17
N VAL A 15 37.51 0.88 -13.05
CA VAL A 15 37.24 2.28 -12.67
C VAL A 15 35.92 2.42 -11.91
N LEU A 16 34.90 1.61 -12.24
CA LEU A 16 33.65 1.54 -11.50
C LEU A 16 33.77 0.84 -10.13
N GLY A 17 34.86 0.09 -9.90
CA GLY A 17 35.16 -0.58 -8.63
C GLY A 17 35.85 0.31 -7.58
N SER A 18 36.31 1.51 -7.96
CA SER A 18 36.91 2.47 -7.03
C SER A 18 35.81 3.27 -6.31
N GLY A 19 35.09 2.60 -5.42
CA GLY A 19 34.18 3.27 -4.48
C GLY A 19 34.99 3.85 -3.32
N GLU A 20 34.89 5.18 -3.09
CA GLU A 20 35.54 5.83 -1.95
C GLU A 20 35.15 5.11 -0.64
N GLU A 21 36.15 4.72 0.18
CA GLU A 21 36.03 3.97 1.44
C GLU A 21 35.42 4.79 2.60
N GLY A 22 34.36 5.56 2.33
CA GLY A 22 33.62 6.36 3.30
C GLY A 22 32.23 5.80 3.59
N ALA A 23 31.74 5.96 4.82
CA ALA A 23 30.34 5.67 5.15
C ALA A 23 29.42 6.63 4.39
N ARG A 24 28.48 6.09 3.61
CA ARG A 24 27.47 6.86 2.87
C ARG A 24 26.08 6.48 3.33
N LEU A 25 25.17 7.44 3.35
CA LEU A 25 23.76 7.17 3.61
C LEU A 25 22.97 7.20 2.30
N LEU A 26 22.27 6.12 2.01
CA LEU A 26 21.23 6.09 1.01
C LEU A 26 19.89 6.26 1.70
N ALA A 27 18.99 7.03 1.10
CA ALA A 27 17.67 7.24 1.65
C ALA A 27 16.60 6.90 0.61
N SER A 28 15.56 6.19 1.07
CA SER A 28 14.41 5.81 0.26
C SER A 28 13.13 6.30 0.93
N LYS A 29 12.17 6.73 0.13
CA LYS A 29 10.83 7.16 0.53
C LYS A 29 9.81 6.25 -0.13
N SER A 30 8.92 5.67 0.67
CA SER A 30 7.80 4.85 0.21
C SER A 30 6.49 5.36 0.79
N LEU A 31 5.43 5.30 -0.01
CA LEU A 31 4.07 5.63 0.41
C LEU A 31 3.36 4.31 0.72
N LEU A 32 2.94 4.12 1.98
CA LEU A 32 2.42 2.83 2.45
C LEU A 32 0.92 2.66 2.17
N ASN A 33 0.18 3.77 2.08
CA ASN A 33 -1.26 3.72 1.80
C ASN A 33 -1.53 3.40 0.33
N ARG A 34 -2.47 2.48 0.09
CA ARG A 34 -2.94 2.22 -1.29
C ARG A 34 -3.74 3.40 -1.87
N TYR A 35 -4.42 4.16 -1.01
CA TYR A 35 -5.20 5.34 -1.38
C TYR A 35 -4.85 6.48 -0.44
N ALA A 36 -4.42 7.61 -0.99
CA ALA A 36 -4.35 8.87 -0.26
C ALA A 36 -5.72 9.54 -0.32
N VAL A 37 -6.27 9.94 0.83
CA VAL A 37 -7.61 10.52 0.92
C VAL A 37 -7.53 11.82 1.71
N GLU A 38 -8.25 12.82 1.22
CA GLU A 38 -8.44 14.11 1.90
C GLU A 38 -8.99 13.90 3.32
N GLY A 39 -8.37 14.56 4.30
CA GLY A 39 -8.78 14.50 5.70
C GLY A 39 -8.43 13.18 6.42
N ARG A 40 -7.83 12.20 5.74
CA ARG A 40 -7.40 10.92 6.33
C ARG A 40 -5.88 10.84 6.48
N ASP A 41 -5.43 9.88 7.29
CA ASP A 41 -4.02 9.71 7.57
C ASP A 41 -3.29 9.04 6.37
N LEU A 42 -2.22 9.70 5.94
CA LEU A 42 -1.31 9.29 4.88
C LEU A 42 0.06 8.98 5.50
N THR A 43 0.48 7.74 5.35
CA THR A 43 1.71 7.21 5.96
C THR A 43 2.83 7.16 4.93
N LEU A 44 3.89 7.90 5.21
CA LEU A 44 5.14 7.90 4.47
C LEU A 44 6.22 7.21 5.30
N GLN A 45 6.93 6.27 4.70
CA GLN A 45 8.05 5.61 5.33
C GLN A 45 9.35 6.06 4.66
N TYR A 46 10.28 6.52 5.49
CA TYR A 46 11.63 6.87 5.10
C TYR A 46 12.57 5.78 5.60
N ASN A 47 13.31 5.15 4.69
CA ASN A 47 14.30 4.13 5.01
C ASN A 47 15.69 4.71 4.72
N ILE A 48 16.53 4.77 5.75
CA ILE A 48 17.92 5.22 5.67
C ILE A 48 18.80 3.98 5.76
N TYR A 49 19.71 3.83 4.80
CA TYR A 49 20.64 2.71 4.70
C TYR A 49 22.06 3.26 4.80
N ASN A 50 22.81 2.79 5.79
CA ASN A 50 24.25 3.02 5.86
C ASN A 50 24.97 2.02 4.95
N VAL A 51 25.62 2.53 3.91
CA VAL A 51 26.44 1.75 2.98
C VAL A 51 27.90 2.16 3.17
N GLY A 52 28.73 1.22 3.57
CA GLY A 52 30.13 1.48 3.94
C GLY A 52 30.60 0.53 5.03
N SER A 53 31.27 1.08 6.05
CA SER A 53 31.97 0.33 7.10
C SER A 53 31.09 -0.64 7.90
N ARG A 54 29.82 -0.30 8.13
CA ARG A 54 28.82 -1.20 8.74
C ARG A 54 27.44 -1.01 8.12
N ALA A 55 26.88 -2.10 7.59
CA ALA A 55 25.51 -2.12 7.12
C ALA A 55 24.55 -1.97 8.32
N SER A 56 23.82 -0.86 8.35
CA SER A 56 22.74 -0.61 9.31
C SER A 56 21.59 0.11 8.61
N ASN A 57 20.37 -0.21 9.00
CA ASN A 57 19.15 0.36 8.44
C ASN A 57 18.29 0.98 9.53
N VAL A 58 17.72 2.15 9.24
CA VAL A 58 16.79 2.85 10.11
C VAL A 58 15.56 3.22 9.30
N SER A 59 14.39 2.78 9.77
CA SER A 59 13.10 3.13 9.18
C SER A 59 12.40 4.16 10.07
N HIS A 60 12.02 5.29 9.49
CA HIS A 60 11.26 6.34 10.14
C HIS A 60 9.92 6.54 9.44
N THR A 61 8.82 6.47 10.19
CA THR A 61 7.46 6.59 9.65
C THR A 61 6.85 7.91 10.05
N VAL A 62 6.38 8.66 9.06
CA VAL A 62 5.73 9.96 9.22
C VAL A 62 4.28 9.83 8.77
N VAL A 63 3.35 10.20 9.64
CA VAL A 63 1.92 10.24 9.34
C VAL A 63 1.51 11.69 9.12
N LEU A 64 0.93 11.96 7.95
CA LEU A 64 0.47 13.27 7.54
C LEU A 64 -1.03 13.22 7.23
N ARG A 65 -1.73 14.33 7.35
CA ARG A 65 -3.14 14.44 6.93
C ARG A 65 -3.26 15.39 5.73
N PRO A 66 -3.55 14.88 4.52
CA PRO A 66 -3.80 15.75 3.37
C PRO A 66 -5.03 16.62 3.58
N LEU A 67 -4.91 17.91 3.30
CA LEU A 67 -6.00 18.87 3.51
C LEU A 67 -6.81 19.17 2.25
N LYS A 68 -6.28 18.83 1.08
CA LYS A 68 -6.92 19.09 -0.22
C LYS A 68 -6.79 17.86 -1.10
N ALA A 69 -7.87 17.54 -1.80
CA ALA A 69 -7.86 16.57 -2.88
C ALA A 69 -7.20 17.14 -4.15
N GLY A 70 -6.64 16.28 -4.98
CA GLY A 70 -5.98 16.65 -6.22
C GLY A 70 -4.69 15.86 -6.47
N TYR A 71 -4.01 16.19 -7.55
CA TYR A 71 -2.71 15.60 -7.86
C TYR A 71 -1.60 16.41 -7.19
N PHE A 72 -0.79 15.74 -6.37
CA PHE A 72 0.33 16.34 -5.68
C PHE A 72 1.63 15.63 -6.04
N ASN A 73 2.71 16.40 -6.09
CA ASN A 73 4.04 15.86 -6.31
C ASN A 73 4.63 15.41 -4.98
N PHE A 74 4.82 14.11 -4.81
CA PHE A 74 5.62 13.56 -3.72
C PHE A 74 7.10 13.72 -4.09
N THR A 75 7.64 14.89 -3.79
CA THR A 75 9.04 15.21 -4.04
C THR A 75 9.97 14.42 -3.12
N SER A 76 11.24 14.35 -3.53
CA SER A 76 12.33 13.87 -2.68
C SER A 76 12.46 14.76 -1.46
N ALA A 77 12.90 14.17 -0.35
CA ALA A 77 13.39 14.88 0.82
C ALA A 77 14.92 14.94 0.77
N SER A 78 15.53 15.95 1.38
CA SER A 78 16.98 16.01 1.59
C SER A 78 17.34 15.39 2.95
N VAL A 79 18.45 14.67 2.99
CA VAL A 79 19.02 14.09 4.21
C VAL A 79 20.44 14.59 4.34
N SER A 80 20.75 15.31 5.41
CA SER A 80 22.10 15.81 5.71
C SER A 80 22.74 14.99 6.82
N TYR A 81 23.97 14.55 6.64
CA TYR A 81 24.70 13.78 7.64
C TYR A 81 26.20 14.10 7.64
N LEU A 82 26.87 13.75 8.74
CA LEU A 82 28.33 13.79 8.86
C LEU A 82 28.86 12.37 8.68
N ALA A 83 29.77 12.16 7.74
CA ALA A 83 30.36 10.82 7.50
C ALA A 83 31.33 10.40 8.62
N GLN A 84 31.93 11.38 9.30
CA GLN A 84 32.86 11.20 10.41
C GLN A 84 32.71 12.38 11.38
N GLU A 85 33.00 12.17 12.67
CA GLU A 85 32.95 13.22 13.68
C GLU A 85 33.90 14.37 13.30
N GLY A 86 33.38 15.60 13.21
CA GLY A 86 34.13 16.78 12.75
C GLY A 86 34.32 16.89 11.23
N GLY A 87 33.72 15.99 10.44
CA GLY A 87 33.78 16.00 8.98
C GLY A 87 32.88 17.04 8.31
N GLN A 88 32.87 17.06 6.97
CA GLN A 88 31.98 17.92 6.19
C GLN A 88 30.55 17.34 6.14
N VAL A 89 29.55 18.24 6.07
CA VAL A 89 28.14 17.86 5.91
C VAL A 89 27.91 17.38 4.49
N VAL A 90 27.51 16.12 4.35
CA VAL A 90 27.09 15.51 3.09
C VAL A 90 25.57 15.57 2.99
N VAL A 91 25.05 16.02 1.85
CA VAL A 91 23.61 16.08 1.57
C VAL A 91 23.26 15.02 0.54
N GLY A 92 22.41 14.07 0.93
CA GLY A 92 21.76 13.09 0.05
C GLY A 92 20.29 13.43 -0.19
N TYR A 93 19.70 12.79 -1.19
CA TYR A 93 18.28 12.92 -1.49
C TYR A 93 17.59 11.56 -1.38
N THR A 94 16.33 11.58 -0.92
CA THR A 94 15.49 10.38 -0.95
C THR A 94 14.98 10.11 -2.35
N SER A 95 14.49 8.90 -2.60
CA SER A 95 13.65 8.65 -3.79
C SER A 95 12.45 9.60 -3.82
N ALA A 96 12.01 9.94 -5.04
CA ALA A 96 10.80 10.72 -5.29
C ALA A 96 9.74 9.76 -5.87
N PRO A 97 8.68 9.42 -5.11
CA PRO A 97 7.60 8.55 -5.58
C PRO A 97 6.82 9.09 -6.78
N GLY A 98 7.03 10.36 -7.14
CA GLY A 98 6.40 11.01 -8.30
C GLY A 98 5.08 11.68 -7.94
N GLN A 99 4.24 11.87 -8.96
CA GLN A 99 2.93 12.47 -8.79
C GLN A 99 1.93 11.42 -8.30
N GLY A 100 1.23 11.70 -7.20
CA GLY A 100 0.15 10.84 -6.71
C GLY A 100 -1.13 11.62 -6.49
N GLY A 101 -2.26 10.95 -6.75
CA GLY A 101 -3.59 11.51 -6.57
C GLY A 101 -4.06 11.35 -5.12
N ILE A 102 -4.48 12.46 -4.52
CA ILE A 102 -5.20 12.48 -3.26
C ILE A 102 -6.69 12.54 -3.60
N LEU A 103 -7.41 11.49 -3.23
CA LEU A 103 -8.83 11.33 -3.52
C LEU A 103 -9.66 12.18 -2.55
N ALA A 104 -10.70 12.83 -3.06
CA ALA A 104 -11.65 13.53 -2.21
C ALA A 104 -12.38 12.52 -1.31
N GLN A 105 -12.64 12.91 -0.06
CA GLN A 105 -13.30 12.05 0.92
C GLN A 105 -14.65 11.53 0.40
N ARG A 106 -15.44 12.40 -0.24
CA ARG A 106 -16.72 12.03 -0.87
C ARG A 106 -16.58 10.99 -1.98
N GLU A 107 -15.53 11.07 -2.79
CA GLU A 107 -15.30 10.13 -3.88
C GLU A 107 -14.81 8.78 -3.36
N PHE A 108 -14.00 8.80 -2.30
CA PHE A 108 -13.61 7.60 -1.57
C PHE A 108 -14.86 6.92 -1.01
N ASP A 109 -15.71 7.64 -0.26
CA ASP A 109 -16.91 7.08 0.34
C ASP A 109 -17.86 6.55 -0.73
N ARG A 110 -18.05 7.23 -1.86
CA ARG A 110 -18.89 6.70 -2.95
C ARG A 110 -18.38 5.36 -3.51
N ARG A 111 -17.06 5.16 -3.60
CA ARG A 111 -16.47 3.94 -4.16
C ARG A 111 -16.35 2.81 -3.15
N PHE A 112 -16.16 3.15 -1.88
CA PHE A 112 -15.84 2.21 -0.80
C PHE A 112 -16.90 2.18 0.30
N SER A 113 -18.06 2.82 0.10
CA SER A 113 -19.18 2.76 1.04
C SER A 113 -19.62 1.30 1.20
N PRO A 114 -19.76 0.80 2.43
CA PRO A 114 -20.36 -0.49 2.65
C PRO A 114 -21.89 -0.37 2.48
N HIS A 115 -22.42 -1.01 1.44
CA HIS A 115 -23.84 -0.93 1.05
C HIS A 115 -24.74 -1.83 1.92
N TYR A 116 -24.57 -1.80 3.24
CA TYR A 116 -25.26 -2.74 4.15
C TYR A 116 -26.79 -2.59 4.09
N LEU A 117 -27.30 -1.36 4.02
CA LEU A 117 -28.74 -1.10 3.96
C LEU A 117 -29.33 -1.59 2.63
N ASP A 118 -28.61 -1.43 1.52
CA ASP A 118 -29.06 -1.92 0.23
C ASP A 118 -29.11 -3.45 0.21
N TRP A 119 -28.07 -4.12 0.75
CA TRP A 119 -28.07 -5.57 0.93
C TRP A 119 -29.23 -6.06 1.81
N ALA A 120 -29.53 -5.34 2.90
CA ALA A 120 -30.65 -5.67 3.76
C ALA A 120 -31.99 -5.51 3.02
N ALA A 121 -32.16 -4.43 2.25
CA ALA A 121 -33.34 -4.21 1.44
C ALA A 121 -33.53 -5.32 0.40
N PHE A 122 -32.45 -5.74 -0.29
CA PHE A 122 -32.48 -6.90 -1.19
C PHE A 122 -32.91 -8.19 -0.46
N GLY A 123 -32.41 -8.42 0.75
CA GLY A 123 -32.85 -9.54 1.59
C GLY A 123 -34.36 -9.49 1.85
N VAL A 124 -34.86 -8.35 2.32
CA VAL A 124 -36.29 -8.17 2.62
C VAL A 124 -37.17 -8.32 1.38
N MET A 125 -36.75 -7.79 0.23
CA MET A 125 -37.53 -7.88 -1.02
C MET A 125 -37.57 -9.29 -1.61
N THR A 126 -36.53 -10.11 -1.37
CA THR A 126 -36.47 -11.50 -1.87
C THR A 126 -37.11 -12.51 -0.92
N LEU A 127 -37.28 -12.15 0.36
CA LEU A 127 -37.91 -13.01 1.37
C LEU A 127 -39.32 -13.50 1.00
N PRO A 128 -40.24 -12.70 0.44
CA PRO A 128 -41.55 -13.22 0.03
C PRO A 128 -41.45 -14.26 -1.08
N SER A 129 -40.59 -14.02 -2.07
CA SER A 129 -40.41 -14.89 -3.23
C SER A 129 -39.80 -16.25 -2.87
N ILE A 130 -38.96 -16.32 -1.84
CA ILE A 130 -38.36 -17.57 -1.35
C ILE A 130 -39.20 -18.17 -0.22
N GLY A 131 -39.69 -17.34 0.69
CA GLY A 131 -40.38 -17.73 1.92
C GLY A 131 -41.79 -18.25 1.69
N ILE A 132 -42.59 -17.64 0.80
CA ILE A 132 -43.97 -18.09 0.55
C ILE A 132 -43.97 -19.52 -0.04
N PRO A 133 -43.20 -19.84 -1.11
CA PRO A 133 -43.13 -21.21 -1.61
C PRO A 133 -42.61 -22.21 -0.57
N LEU A 134 -41.63 -21.83 0.24
CA LEU A 134 -41.06 -22.70 1.27
C LEU A 134 -42.05 -23.00 2.40
N LEU A 135 -42.82 -22.01 2.85
CA LEU A 135 -43.88 -22.19 3.85
C LEU A 135 -45.00 -23.09 3.32
N LEU A 136 -45.43 -22.88 2.08
CA LEU A 136 -46.43 -23.73 1.43
C LEU A 136 -45.94 -25.17 1.33
N TRP A 137 -44.70 -25.38 0.85
CA TRP A 137 -44.09 -26.71 0.78
C TRP A 137 -43.99 -27.38 2.17
N TYR A 138 -43.51 -26.66 3.18
CA TYR A 138 -43.34 -27.19 4.53
C TYR A 138 -44.68 -27.62 5.14
N SER A 139 -45.72 -26.80 4.96
CA SER A 139 -47.07 -27.12 5.41
C SER A 139 -47.63 -28.37 4.72
N SER A 140 -47.36 -28.53 3.43
CA SER A 140 -47.77 -29.71 2.65
C SER A 140 -47.04 -30.97 3.13
N LYS A 141 -45.72 -30.91 3.26
CA LYS A 141 -44.90 -32.06 3.66
C LYS A 141 -45.30 -32.59 5.04
N ARG A 142 -45.51 -31.69 6.01
CA ARG A 142 -45.96 -32.06 7.36
C ARG A 142 -47.30 -32.78 7.39
N LYS A 143 -48.21 -32.47 6.46
CA LYS A 143 -49.54 -33.08 6.40
C LYS A 143 -49.52 -34.50 5.84
N TYR A 144 -48.69 -34.75 4.83
CA TYR A 144 -48.70 -36.01 4.09
C TYR A 144 -47.67 -37.03 4.58
N ASP A 145 -46.63 -36.61 5.30
CA ASP A 145 -45.63 -37.52 5.87
C ASP A 145 -45.96 -38.02 7.28
N SER A 146 -47.01 -37.50 7.93
CA SER A 146 -47.41 -37.99 9.26
C SER A 146 -47.83 -39.46 9.18
N PRO A 147 -47.18 -40.38 9.93
CA PRO A 147 -47.55 -41.80 9.91
C PRO A 147 -48.97 -41.96 10.46
N LYS A 148 -49.84 -42.64 9.70
CA LYS A 148 -51.21 -42.94 10.15
C LYS A 148 -51.13 -43.80 11.42
N ALA A 149 -51.79 -43.35 12.49
CA ALA A 149 -51.90 -44.14 13.71
C ALA A 149 -52.60 -45.48 13.40
N LYS A 150 -51.93 -46.60 13.69
CA LYS A 150 -52.54 -47.93 13.61
C LYS A 150 -53.66 -48.00 14.65
N LYS A 151 -54.89 -48.20 14.18
CA LYS A 151 -56.04 -48.47 15.04
C LYS A 151 -55.96 -49.94 15.45
N ASN A 152 -55.77 -50.20 16.74
CA ASN A 152 -55.88 -51.53 17.35
C ASN A 152 -57.34 -51.98 17.40
#